data_AF-A0A7L0XZZ7-F1
#
_entry.id   AF-A0A7L0XZZ7-F1
#
_cell.length_a   1.000
_cell.length_b   1.000
_cell.length_c   1.000
_cell.angle_alpha   90.00
_cell.angle_beta   90.00
_cell.angle_gamma   90.00
#
_symmetry.space_group_name_H-M   'P 1'
#
loop_
_entity.id
_entity.type
_entity.pdbx_description
1 polymer ?
#
loop_
_entity_poly.entity_id
_entity_poly.type
_entity_poly.pdbx_seq_one_letter_code
_entity_poly.pdbx_strand_id
1 'polypeptide(L)'
;QDLHLPTAVPKVPSSPRQDFPADWSIKTRILFMSSQPFTWTEHLKAQEEAQGLAQHCRATETTLPPSVQDPQLSTELRCAFQQSLVYWLHPSLPWLPLFPRIGADRKIAGKACPWAQDEALQQVLRSDWCVSFSSLYRLLKAGLCPYFYVCCPQFSVLFRAAGLGGSAVPSAAIAPTTRGFREALRSEGKVRNNPVQCHSSGASPGSCTARLENPPGRCCPADSDPVPSREPALSDDDDDDEESFSWLEEMGVQDEVKKPDAVSIQLRKEKREVRVDHRPESLALVRGCHTLTLLNLLINCRSLVAVAGPQAGLPPTLLSPVAFRGGTLHTLKARSGRARLPGGSEDAFSLEVLGPVLPHALRALTRLLGPAQRGAFRALLSTHQPSAAFNACPGPMQEGGSHQDLPACGLPPKTLDQLRQCPTLGKSAIRFLEMKDYAYTWKA
;
A
#
# COMPACT_ATOMS: atom_id res chain seq x y z
N GLN A 1 12.25 18.12 28.55
CA GLN A 1 13.54 18.16 27.82
C GLN A 1 13.72 16.77 27.27
N ASP A 2 13.25 16.52 26.04
CA ASP A 2 13.46 15.24 25.36
C ASP A 2 14.03 15.55 23.99
N LEU A 3 15.35 15.39 23.90
CA LEU A 3 16.15 15.61 22.70
C LEU A 3 15.80 14.52 21.68
N HIS A 4 15.19 14.95 20.57
CA HIS A 4 15.09 14.15 19.36
C HIS A 4 16.49 13.78 18.87
N LEU A 5 16.87 12.52 19.01
CA LEU A 5 18.02 11.93 18.34
C LEU A 5 17.83 12.00 16.81
N PRO A 6 18.86 12.39 16.04
CA PRO A 6 18.80 12.42 14.59
C PRO A 6 18.75 10.99 14.05
N THR A 7 17.70 10.68 13.28
CA THR A 7 17.61 9.43 12.52
C THR A 7 18.78 9.38 11.54
N ALA A 8 19.69 8.43 11.73
CA ALA A 8 20.80 8.17 10.80
C ALA A 8 20.27 8.08 9.36
N VAL A 9 20.90 8.80 8.42
CA VAL A 9 20.57 8.73 7.00
C VAL A 9 20.79 7.28 6.55
N PRO A 10 19.75 6.53 6.20
CA PRO A 10 19.92 5.14 5.84
C PRO A 10 20.67 5.05 4.50
N LYS A 11 21.78 4.30 4.44
CA LYS A 11 22.45 3.94 3.17
C LYS A 11 21.40 3.36 2.20
N VAL A 12 21.31 3.94 1.01
CA VAL A 12 20.31 3.58 -0.02
C VAL A 12 20.82 2.38 -0.82
N PRO A 13 20.08 1.25 -0.89
CA PRO A 13 20.57 0.01 -1.51
C PRO A 13 20.24 -0.11 -3.01
N SER A 14 19.42 0.76 -3.59
CA SER A 14 18.97 0.63 -4.99
C SER A 14 19.88 1.34 -5.99
N SER A 15 20.13 0.71 -7.14
CA SER A 15 20.74 1.37 -8.31
C SER A 15 19.91 2.59 -8.76
N PRO A 16 20.54 3.71 -9.17
CA PRO A 16 19.82 4.89 -9.66
C PRO A 16 18.97 4.53 -10.89
N ARG A 17 17.71 4.96 -10.88
CA ARG A 17 16.75 4.72 -11.97
C ARG A 17 16.01 6.00 -12.32
N GLN A 18 15.51 6.08 -13.54
CA GLN A 18 14.73 7.23 -14.00
C GLN A 18 13.42 7.40 -13.23
N ASP A 19 12.84 6.29 -12.75
CA ASP A 19 11.61 6.26 -11.97
C ASP A 19 11.67 5.23 -10.83
N PHE A 20 10.92 5.50 -9.75
CA PHE A 20 10.71 4.58 -8.64
C PHE A 20 9.41 3.75 -8.86
N PRO A 21 9.29 2.56 -8.26
CA PRO A 21 8.13 1.69 -8.47
C PRO A 21 6.85 2.28 -7.87
N ALA A 22 5.70 1.84 -8.38
CA ALA A 22 4.40 2.21 -7.81
C ALA A 22 4.29 1.76 -6.35
N ASP A 23 3.97 2.70 -5.47
CA ASP A 23 3.70 2.47 -4.06
C ASP A 23 2.22 2.74 -3.77
N TRP A 24 1.44 1.68 -3.61
CA TRP A 24 0.01 1.65 -3.30
C TRP A 24 -0.29 1.83 -1.81
N SER A 25 0.71 2.11 -0.97
CA SER A 25 0.48 2.47 0.43
C SER A 25 0.11 3.95 0.57
N ILE A 26 -0.72 4.25 1.56
CA ILE A 26 -1.08 5.61 1.92
C ILE A 26 -0.02 6.14 2.89
N LYS A 27 0.55 7.32 2.63
CA LYS A 27 1.46 7.97 3.58
C LYS A 27 0.66 8.89 4.50
N THR A 28 1.08 9.01 5.75
CA THR A 28 0.51 9.95 6.73
C THR A 28 1.31 11.24 6.81
N ARG A 29 2.60 11.15 6.49
CA ARG A 29 3.56 12.24 6.51
C ARG A 29 4.65 12.01 5.47
N ILE A 30 5.03 13.05 4.76
CA ILE A 30 6.24 13.08 3.94
C ILE A 30 7.07 14.28 4.38
N LEU A 31 8.35 14.06 4.64
CA LEU A 31 9.32 15.10 4.95
C LEU A 31 10.36 15.16 3.83
N PHE A 32 10.28 16.19 3.01
CA PHE A 32 11.30 16.50 2.01
C PHE A 32 12.42 17.32 2.64
N MET A 33 13.65 17.06 2.22
CA MET A 33 14.85 17.78 2.63
C MET A 33 15.69 18.12 1.40
N SER A 34 16.20 19.34 1.32
CA SER A 34 16.98 19.85 0.19
C SER A 34 17.98 20.92 0.65
N SER A 35 19.02 21.14 -0.13
CA SER A 35 19.92 22.28 0.03
C SER A 35 19.29 23.59 -0.47
N GLN A 36 18.28 23.50 -1.34
CA GLN A 36 17.53 24.65 -1.85
C GLN A 36 16.29 24.93 -0.98
N PRO A 37 15.89 26.20 -0.83
CA PRO A 37 14.74 26.57 -0.01
C PRO A 37 13.40 26.14 -0.62
N PHE A 38 12.43 25.89 0.26
CA PHE A 38 11.03 25.60 -0.07
C PHE A 38 10.12 26.84 0.10
N THR A 39 10.67 28.05 0.09
CA THR A 39 9.92 29.32 0.29
C THR A 39 8.80 29.51 -0.73
N TRP A 40 8.95 28.94 -1.92
CA TRP A 40 7.93 28.92 -2.97
C TRP A 40 6.69 28.07 -2.63
N THR A 41 6.69 27.32 -1.54
CA THR A 41 5.50 26.60 -1.04
C THR A 41 4.71 27.42 -0.01
N GLU A 42 5.28 28.54 0.47
CA GLU A 42 4.66 29.44 1.45
C GLU A 42 3.87 30.55 0.76
N HIS A 43 2.91 31.10 1.51
CA HIS A 43 2.14 32.30 1.16
C HIS A 43 1.62 32.30 -0.28
N LEU A 44 0.89 31.25 -0.66
CA LEU A 44 0.27 31.14 -1.97
C LEU A 44 -0.75 32.25 -2.19
N LYS A 45 -0.71 32.84 -3.38
CA LYS A 45 -1.71 33.87 -3.75
C LYS A 45 -3.04 33.17 -3.93
N ALA A 46 -4.14 33.85 -3.59
CA ALA A 46 -5.49 33.30 -3.74
C ALA A 46 -5.78 32.80 -5.18
N GLN A 47 -5.23 33.48 -6.20
CA GLN A 47 -5.34 33.06 -7.59
C GLN A 47 -4.62 31.72 -7.87
N GLU A 48 -3.44 31.51 -7.28
CA GLU A 48 -2.65 30.29 -7.45
C GLU A 48 -3.35 29.09 -6.80
N GLU A 49 -3.92 29.30 -5.61
CA GLU A 49 -4.72 28.29 -4.91
C GLU A 49 -5.99 27.93 -5.68
N ALA A 50 -6.75 28.93 -6.13
CA ALA A 50 -7.97 28.72 -6.90
C ALA A 50 -7.69 28.00 -8.24
N GLN A 51 -6.61 28.38 -8.93
CA GLN A 51 -6.22 27.75 -10.17
C GLN A 51 -5.74 26.31 -9.97
N GLY A 52 -4.90 26.05 -8.96
CA GLY A 52 -4.44 24.69 -8.63
C GLY A 52 -5.60 23.75 -8.27
N LEU A 53 -6.59 24.27 -7.53
CA LEU A 53 -7.82 23.55 -7.22
C LEU A 53 -8.63 23.20 -8.47
N ALA A 54 -8.85 24.18 -9.34
CA ALA A 54 -9.57 23.97 -10.60
C ALA A 54 -8.85 22.98 -11.54
N GLN A 55 -7.51 23.05 -11.59
CA GLN A 55 -6.67 22.13 -12.35
C GLN A 55 -6.75 20.70 -11.82
N HIS A 56 -6.84 20.52 -10.50
CA HIS A 56 -7.04 19.19 -9.89
C HIS A 56 -8.37 18.59 -10.32
N CYS A 57 -9.47 19.34 -10.18
CA CYS A 57 -10.80 18.87 -10.55
C CYS A 57 -10.93 18.53 -12.05
N ARG A 58 -10.16 19.21 -12.91
CA ARG A 58 -10.13 18.98 -14.36
C ARG A 58 -9.04 18.02 -14.82
N ALA A 59 -8.22 17.50 -13.90
CA ALA A 59 -7.05 16.69 -14.20
C ALA A 59 -6.14 17.31 -15.28
N THR A 60 -5.97 18.63 -15.24
CA THR A 60 -5.16 19.35 -16.22
C THR A 60 -3.70 18.94 -16.07
N GLU A 61 -3.05 18.55 -17.16
CA GLU A 61 -1.62 18.26 -17.15
C GLU A 61 -0.84 19.58 -17.03
N THR A 62 0.06 19.64 -16.05
CA THR A 62 0.97 20.77 -15.88
C THR A 62 2.36 20.39 -16.37
N THR A 63 2.81 21.05 -17.44
CA THR A 63 4.16 20.88 -17.98
C THR A 63 5.08 21.96 -17.42
N LEU A 64 6.08 21.55 -16.65
CA LEU A 64 7.11 22.46 -16.13
C LEU A 64 8.39 22.36 -16.97
N PRO A 65 9.16 23.46 -17.08
CA PRO A 65 10.50 23.40 -17.66
C PRO A 65 11.42 22.48 -16.83
N PRO A 66 12.48 21.91 -17.44
CA PRO A 66 13.39 20.97 -16.78
C PRO A 66 14.15 21.57 -15.58
N SER A 67 14.38 22.88 -15.60
CA SER A 67 14.95 23.65 -14.50
C SER A 67 14.16 24.94 -14.31
N VAL A 68 13.61 25.16 -13.12
CA VAL A 68 12.97 26.42 -12.77
C VAL A 68 14.03 27.32 -12.13
N GLN A 69 14.33 28.46 -12.76
CA GLN A 69 15.35 29.39 -12.26
C GLN A 69 14.93 30.02 -10.93
N ASP A 70 13.72 30.59 -10.88
CA ASP A 70 13.11 31.16 -9.67
C ASP A 70 11.78 30.47 -9.32
N PRO A 71 11.79 29.45 -8.44
CA PRO A 71 10.59 28.73 -8.02
C PRO A 71 9.49 29.62 -7.43
N GLN A 72 9.87 30.72 -6.78
CA GLN A 72 8.92 31.63 -6.13
C GLN A 72 8.12 32.50 -7.12
N LEU A 73 8.67 32.75 -8.31
CA LEU A 73 8.04 33.56 -9.35
C LEU A 73 7.21 32.73 -10.34
N SER A 74 7.42 31.41 -10.41
CA SER A 74 6.66 30.55 -11.31
C SER A 74 5.26 30.27 -10.75
N THR A 75 4.26 30.88 -11.37
CA THR A 75 2.85 30.63 -11.07
C THR A 75 2.45 29.20 -11.41
N GLU A 76 2.98 28.62 -12.50
CA GLU A 76 2.67 27.26 -12.92
C GLU A 76 3.12 26.23 -11.88
N LEU A 77 4.34 26.38 -11.33
CA LEU A 77 4.86 25.50 -10.29
C LEU A 77 3.99 25.56 -9.02
N ARG A 78 3.62 26.77 -8.61
CA ARG A 78 2.82 27.02 -7.40
C ARG A 78 1.40 26.49 -7.53
N CYS A 79 0.76 26.68 -8.68
CA CYS A 79 -0.54 26.09 -9.01
C CYS A 79 -0.47 24.55 -9.04
N ALA A 80 0.56 23.97 -9.66
CA ALA A 80 0.74 22.52 -9.74
C ALA A 80 1.03 21.89 -8.37
N PHE A 81 1.73 22.61 -7.49
CA PHE A 81 1.93 22.18 -6.11
C PHE A 81 0.59 22.12 -5.37
N GLN A 82 -0.25 23.15 -5.49
CA GLN A 82 -1.60 23.12 -4.93
C GLN A 82 -2.45 21.99 -5.52
N GLN A 83 -2.41 21.78 -6.83
CA GLN A 83 -3.08 20.65 -7.50
C GLN A 83 -2.68 19.28 -6.90
N SER A 84 -1.42 19.13 -6.49
CA SER A 84 -0.87 17.88 -5.96
C SER A 84 -1.22 17.61 -4.50
N LEU A 85 -1.70 18.63 -3.77
CA LEU A 85 -2.10 18.50 -2.37
C LEU A 85 -3.57 18.13 -2.20
N VAL A 86 -4.38 18.18 -3.26
CA VAL A 86 -5.83 17.97 -3.18
C VAL A 86 -6.18 16.48 -3.24
N TYR A 87 -7.17 16.07 -2.45
CA TYR A 87 -7.76 14.74 -2.46
C TYR A 87 -9.24 14.78 -2.07
N TRP A 88 -9.97 13.70 -2.32
CA TRP A 88 -11.40 13.59 -2.00
C TRP A 88 -11.64 12.59 -0.86
N LEU A 89 -12.49 12.99 0.10
CA LEU A 89 -12.78 12.23 1.31
C LEU A 89 -14.28 12.21 1.62
N HIS A 90 -14.80 11.07 2.06
CA HIS A 90 -16.18 10.95 2.54
C HIS A 90 -16.31 9.84 3.62
N PRO A 91 -17.11 10.02 4.69
CA PRO A 91 -17.78 11.26 5.07
C PRO A 91 -16.79 12.29 5.58
N SER A 92 -17.16 13.57 5.57
CA SER A 92 -16.31 14.67 6.05
C SER A 92 -16.96 15.32 7.26
N LEU A 93 -16.32 15.21 8.42
CA LEU A 93 -16.73 15.86 9.66
C LEU A 93 -15.63 16.86 10.06
N PRO A 94 -15.84 18.18 9.91
CA PRO A 94 -14.79 19.19 10.14
C PRO A 94 -14.11 19.13 11.52
N TRP A 95 -14.84 18.67 12.54
CA TRP A 95 -14.38 18.59 13.93
C TRP A 95 -13.68 17.26 14.27
N LEU A 96 -13.71 16.26 13.39
CA LEU A 96 -13.21 14.92 13.69
C LEU A 96 -12.38 14.37 12.52
N PRO A 97 -11.08 14.11 12.70
CA PRO A 97 -10.30 13.43 11.67
C PRO A 97 -10.79 12.00 11.49
N LEU A 98 -11.16 11.65 10.26
CA LEU A 98 -11.67 10.32 9.88
C LEU A 98 -10.61 9.45 9.20
N PHE A 99 -9.37 9.92 9.11
CA PHE A 99 -8.22 9.14 8.69
C PHE A 99 -7.00 9.47 9.59
N PRO A 100 -6.19 8.47 10.00
CA PRO A 100 -6.39 7.04 9.78
C PRO A 100 -7.53 6.47 10.64
N ARG A 101 -8.10 5.32 10.24
CA ARG A 101 -9.06 4.55 11.05
C ARG A 101 -8.37 3.50 11.92
N ILE A 102 -7.42 2.77 11.33
CA ILE A 102 -6.57 1.80 12.03
C ILE A 102 -5.39 2.54 12.62
N GLY A 103 -5.17 2.42 13.94
CA GLY A 103 -4.07 3.09 14.63
C GLY A 103 -4.24 4.60 14.77
N ALA A 104 -5.49 5.09 14.74
CA ALA A 104 -5.80 6.50 15.02
C ALA A 104 -5.26 6.91 16.41
N ASP A 105 -4.60 8.07 16.48
CA ASP A 105 -3.97 8.57 17.69
C ASP A 105 -5.02 8.75 18.80
N ARG A 106 -4.80 8.11 19.96
CA ARG A 106 -5.75 8.03 21.08
C ARG A 106 -5.97 9.37 21.80
N LYS A 107 -5.37 10.46 21.32
CA LYS A 107 -5.44 11.80 21.93
C LYS A 107 -6.85 12.42 21.96
N ILE A 108 -7.83 11.84 21.26
CA ILE A 108 -9.25 12.24 21.30
C ILE A 108 -10.08 11.27 22.21
N ALA A 109 -9.46 10.25 22.80
CA ALA A 109 -10.13 9.33 23.72
C ALA A 109 -10.58 10.08 24.98
N GLY A 110 -11.86 9.91 25.35
CA GLY A 110 -12.44 10.46 26.58
C GLY A 110 -13.45 11.59 26.39
N LYS A 111 -13.60 12.15 25.18
CA LYS A 111 -14.75 13.04 24.88
C LYS A 111 -15.99 12.20 24.60
N ALA A 112 -17.12 12.60 25.17
CA ALA A 112 -18.42 12.00 24.85
C ALA A 112 -18.61 12.00 23.33
N CYS A 113 -19.12 10.89 22.79
CA CYS A 113 -19.40 10.72 21.36
C CYS A 113 -20.92 10.59 21.19
N PRO A 114 -21.69 11.70 21.19
CA PRO A 114 -23.16 11.63 21.12
C PRO A 114 -23.65 10.85 19.90
N TRP A 115 -22.94 10.96 18.78
CA TRP A 115 -23.24 10.24 17.54
C TRP A 115 -23.11 8.71 17.65
N ALA A 116 -22.38 8.18 18.64
CA ALA A 116 -22.23 6.74 18.83
C ALA A 116 -23.52 6.09 19.38
N GLN A 117 -24.40 6.87 20.00
CA GLN A 117 -25.67 6.39 20.59
C GLN A 117 -26.89 6.76 19.72
N ASP A 118 -26.74 7.71 18.80
CA ASP A 118 -27.82 8.15 17.91
C ASP A 118 -27.93 7.22 16.68
N GLU A 119 -28.79 6.21 16.77
CA GLU A 119 -29.04 5.26 15.68
C GLU A 119 -29.59 5.93 14.42
N ALA A 120 -30.44 6.96 14.56
CA ALA A 120 -31.04 7.66 13.42
C ALA A 120 -29.96 8.39 12.61
N LEU A 121 -29.06 9.10 13.29
CA LEU A 121 -27.90 9.74 12.67
C LEU A 121 -27.00 8.72 11.98
N GLN A 122 -26.71 7.59 12.64
CA GLN A 122 -25.88 6.54 12.06
C GLN A 122 -26.50 5.95 10.79
N GLN A 123 -27.82 5.74 10.77
CA GLN A 123 -28.54 5.26 9.59
C GLN A 123 -28.47 6.28 8.44
N VAL A 124 -28.65 7.57 8.72
CA VAL A 124 -28.53 8.63 7.70
C VAL A 124 -27.12 8.65 7.12
N LEU A 125 -26.09 8.72 7.97
CA LEU A 125 -24.69 8.72 7.52
C LEU A 125 -24.33 7.45 6.75
N ARG A 126 -24.83 6.29 7.18
CA ARG A 126 -24.60 5.04 6.48
C ARG A 126 -25.31 5.00 5.13
N SER A 127 -26.54 5.49 5.04
CA SER A 127 -27.29 5.54 3.78
C SER A 127 -26.58 6.43 2.74
N ASP A 128 -26.09 7.61 3.15
CA ASP A 128 -25.34 8.51 2.29
C ASP A 128 -23.98 7.93 1.88
N TRP A 129 -23.30 7.27 2.82
CA TRP A 129 -22.07 6.53 2.53
C TRP A 129 -22.28 5.42 1.49
N CYS A 130 -23.37 4.65 1.59
CA CYS A 130 -23.69 3.59 0.62
C CYS A 130 -23.88 4.14 -0.80
N VAL A 131 -24.54 5.30 -0.92
CA VAL A 131 -24.74 6.00 -2.21
C VAL A 131 -23.39 6.47 -2.77
N SER A 132 -22.55 7.06 -1.92
CA SER A 132 -21.21 7.55 -2.28
C SER A 132 -20.27 6.42 -2.71
N PHE A 133 -20.24 5.33 -1.95
CA PHE A 133 -19.44 4.14 -2.24
C PHE A 133 -19.86 3.45 -3.55
N SER A 134 -21.17 3.31 -3.77
CA SER A 134 -21.72 2.81 -5.03
C SER A 134 -21.35 3.71 -6.21
N SER A 135 -21.29 5.02 -6.00
CA SER A 135 -20.86 5.98 -7.02
C SER A 135 -19.39 5.84 -7.38
N LEU A 136 -18.51 5.69 -6.40
CA LEU A 136 -17.09 5.43 -6.64
C LEU A 136 -16.88 4.16 -7.45
N TYR A 137 -17.59 3.09 -7.11
CA TYR A 137 -17.49 1.84 -7.87
C TYR A 137 -17.97 1.99 -9.32
N ARG A 138 -19.04 2.75 -9.57
CA ARG A 138 -19.49 3.07 -10.93
C ARG A 138 -18.43 3.84 -11.71
N LEU A 139 -17.79 4.84 -11.10
CA LEU A 139 -16.69 5.60 -11.72
C LEU A 139 -15.48 4.70 -12.02
N LEU A 140 -15.13 3.80 -11.10
CA LEU A 140 -14.06 2.82 -11.27
C LEU A 140 -14.34 1.89 -12.47
N LYS A 141 -15.56 1.36 -12.54
CA LYS A 141 -15.99 0.48 -13.64
C LYS A 141 -16.02 1.21 -14.99
N ALA A 142 -16.34 2.50 -14.99
CA ALA A 142 -16.33 3.35 -16.18
C ALA A 142 -14.93 3.83 -16.59
N GLY A 143 -13.88 3.51 -15.82
CA GLY A 143 -12.51 3.99 -16.10
C GLY A 143 -12.28 5.47 -15.81
N LEU A 144 -13.22 6.13 -15.13
CA LEU A 144 -13.15 7.56 -14.75
C LEU A 144 -12.50 7.77 -13.37
N CYS A 145 -12.43 6.72 -12.56
CA CYS A 145 -11.67 6.68 -11.32
C CYS A 145 -10.59 5.60 -11.45
N PRO A 146 -9.31 5.92 -11.24
CA PRO A 146 -8.24 4.94 -11.41
C PRO A 146 -8.21 3.99 -10.21
N TYR A 147 -8.34 4.53 -9.00
CA TYR A 147 -8.39 3.73 -7.79
C TYR A 147 -9.06 4.53 -6.66
N PHE A 148 -9.51 3.84 -5.63
CA PHE A 148 -9.95 4.47 -4.39
C PHE A 148 -9.74 3.52 -3.21
N TYR A 149 -9.69 4.08 -2.00
CA TYR A 149 -9.56 3.32 -0.75
C TYR A 149 -10.84 3.38 0.07
N VAL A 150 -11.12 2.28 0.77
CA VAL A 150 -12.10 2.20 1.85
C VAL A 150 -11.35 1.88 3.12
N CYS A 151 -11.20 2.86 4.00
CA CYS A 151 -10.53 2.71 5.28
C CYS A 151 -11.55 2.38 6.36
N CYS A 152 -11.56 1.13 6.83
CA CYS A 152 -12.38 0.68 7.93
C CYS A 152 -11.54 0.63 9.23
N PRO A 153 -12.17 0.49 10.41
CA PRO A 153 -11.45 0.42 11.69
C PRO A 153 -10.58 -0.83 11.87
N GLN A 154 -10.90 -1.92 11.16
CA GLN A 154 -10.20 -3.21 11.27
C GLN A 154 -9.39 -3.57 10.04
N PHE A 155 -9.80 -3.09 8.86
CA PHE A 155 -9.16 -3.38 7.58
C PHE A 155 -9.30 -2.22 6.62
N SER A 156 -8.47 -2.21 5.58
CA SER A 156 -8.61 -1.28 4.46
C SER A 156 -8.79 -2.06 3.17
N VAL A 157 -9.48 -1.46 2.21
CA VAL A 157 -9.69 -2.02 0.87
C VAL A 157 -9.15 -1.03 -0.15
N LEU A 158 -8.37 -1.51 -1.11
CA LEU A 158 -7.95 -0.76 -2.28
C LEU A 158 -8.68 -1.32 -3.51
N PHE A 159 -9.53 -0.52 -4.12
CA PHE A 159 -10.12 -0.81 -5.42
C PHE A 159 -9.29 -0.17 -6.54
N ARG A 160 -9.01 -0.91 -7.60
CA ARG A 160 -8.25 -0.47 -8.78
C ARG A 160 -9.04 -0.77 -10.05
N ALA A 161 -9.03 0.19 -10.97
CA ALA A 161 -9.59 0.04 -12.30
C ALA A 161 -8.81 -1.00 -13.11
N ALA A 162 -9.43 -1.47 -14.20
CA ALA A 162 -8.74 -2.29 -15.19
C ALA A 162 -7.53 -1.55 -15.77
N GLY A 163 -6.44 -2.28 -16.03
CA GLY A 163 -5.19 -1.73 -16.54
C GLY A 163 -4.22 -1.22 -15.47
N LEU A 164 -4.60 -1.19 -14.19
CA LEU A 164 -3.72 -0.74 -13.10
C LEU A 164 -3.14 -1.88 -12.27
N GLY A 165 -1.92 -1.67 -11.77
CA GLY A 165 -1.20 -2.65 -10.96
C GLY A 165 -0.97 -3.98 -11.69
N GLY A 166 -0.80 -3.94 -13.02
CA GLY A 166 -0.60 -5.12 -13.86
C GLY A 166 -1.82 -6.02 -14.07
N SER A 167 -3.03 -5.56 -13.70
CA SER A 167 -4.27 -6.35 -13.84
C SER A 167 -5.11 -5.86 -15.02
N ALA A 168 -5.43 -6.75 -15.96
CA ALA A 168 -6.33 -6.44 -17.08
C ALA A 168 -7.80 -6.22 -16.66
N VAL A 169 -8.18 -6.68 -15.47
CA VAL A 169 -9.53 -6.56 -14.92
C VAL A 169 -9.52 -5.70 -13.65
N PRO A 170 -10.65 -5.09 -13.26
CA PRO A 170 -10.76 -4.39 -11.98
C PRO A 170 -10.39 -5.33 -10.83
N SER A 171 -9.70 -4.80 -9.83
CA SER A 171 -9.24 -5.59 -8.68
C SER A 171 -9.52 -4.87 -7.37
N ALA A 172 -9.77 -5.64 -6.30
CA ALA A 172 -9.93 -5.14 -4.95
C ALA A 172 -9.01 -5.92 -4.00
N ALA A 173 -8.11 -5.22 -3.33
CA ALA A 173 -7.16 -5.79 -2.38
C ALA A 173 -7.59 -5.40 -0.95
N ILE A 174 -7.59 -6.34 -0.02
CA ILE A 174 -8.10 -6.15 1.35
C ILE A 174 -7.01 -6.54 2.34
N ALA A 175 -6.67 -5.64 3.27
CA ALA A 175 -5.70 -5.91 4.32
C ALA A 175 -5.88 -5.02 5.57
N PRO A 176 -5.62 -5.54 6.77
CA PRO A 176 -5.51 -6.97 7.09
C PRO A 176 -6.89 -7.68 6.99
N THR A 177 -6.91 -9.00 6.87
CA THR A 177 -8.13 -9.82 6.92
C THR A 177 -8.06 -10.84 8.05
N THR A 178 -9.21 -11.39 8.41
CA THR A 178 -9.32 -12.54 9.33
C THR A 178 -9.65 -13.81 8.55
N ARG A 179 -9.36 -14.97 9.15
CA ARG A 179 -9.73 -16.28 8.59
C ARG A 179 -11.21 -16.33 8.22
N GLY A 180 -12.09 -15.97 9.16
CA GLY A 180 -13.53 -15.96 8.93
C GLY A 180 -13.96 -15.05 7.77
N PHE A 181 -13.32 -13.88 7.60
CA PHE A 181 -13.59 -13.01 6.46
C PHE A 181 -13.11 -13.63 5.13
N ARG A 182 -11.93 -14.29 5.13
CA ARG A 182 -11.43 -15.01 3.95
C ARG A 182 -12.29 -16.22 3.60
N GLU A 183 -12.83 -16.92 4.59
CA GLU A 183 -13.75 -18.04 4.40
C GLU A 183 -15.11 -17.57 3.88
N ALA A 184 -15.67 -16.48 4.41
CA ALA A 184 -16.90 -15.88 3.89
C ALA A 184 -16.75 -15.39 2.43
N LEU A 185 -15.56 -14.93 2.05
CA LEU A 185 -15.25 -14.66 0.64
C LEU A 185 -15.24 -15.97 -0.17
N ARG A 186 -14.55 -17.01 0.32
CA ARG A 186 -14.44 -18.32 -0.36
C ARG A 186 -15.78 -19.04 -0.54
N SER A 187 -16.63 -19.06 0.49
CA SER A 187 -17.94 -19.74 0.46
C SER A 187 -18.88 -19.16 -0.60
N GLU A 188 -18.71 -17.88 -0.92
CA GLU A 188 -19.46 -17.19 -1.96
C GLU A 188 -18.84 -17.36 -3.37
N GLY A 189 -17.90 -18.28 -3.54
CA GLY A 189 -17.17 -18.53 -4.79
C GLY A 189 -16.05 -17.52 -5.08
N LYS A 190 -15.62 -16.72 -4.09
CA LYS A 190 -14.75 -15.55 -4.28
C LYS A 190 -13.34 -15.82 -3.74
N VAL A 191 -12.35 -15.31 -4.46
CA VAL A 191 -10.94 -15.13 -4.06
C VAL A 191 -10.03 -16.36 -4.17
N ARG A 192 -9.00 -16.22 -5.01
CA ARG A 192 -7.79 -17.05 -4.97
C ARG A 192 -6.80 -16.41 -3.98
N ASN A 193 -6.75 -16.92 -2.76
CA ASN A 193 -5.70 -16.58 -1.79
C ASN A 193 -4.52 -17.51 -2.02
N ASN A 194 -3.44 -16.99 -2.61
CA ASN A 194 -2.12 -17.54 -2.30
C ASN A 194 -1.53 -16.60 -1.26
N PRO A 195 -1.39 -16.99 0.02
CA PRO A 195 -0.56 -16.23 0.95
C PRO A 195 0.83 -16.13 0.30
N VAL A 196 1.24 -14.91 -0.04
CA VAL A 196 2.52 -14.68 -0.72
C VAL A 196 3.63 -15.10 0.25
N GLN A 197 4.17 -16.28 -0.02
CA GLN A 197 5.33 -16.85 0.64
C GLN A 197 6.55 -16.37 -0.14
N CYS A 198 7.29 -15.43 0.43
CA CYS A 198 8.56 -14.99 -0.13
C CYS A 198 9.60 -16.06 0.21
N HIS A 199 9.87 -16.99 -0.72
CA HIS A 199 11.11 -17.74 -0.71
C HIS A 199 12.15 -16.89 -1.43
N SER A 200 13.19 -16.46 -0.70
CA SER A 200 14.39 -15.85 -1.28
C SER A 200 15.10 -16.87 -2.16
N SER A 201 15.39 -16.45 -3.38
CA SER A 201 15.95 -17.21 -4.50
C SER A 201 17.42 -17.60 -4.31
N GLY A 202 17.77 -18.81 -4.78
CA GLY A 202 19.09 -19.17 -5.31
C GLY A 202 18.91 -19.96 -6.60
N ALA A 203 19.29 -19.35 -7.74
CA ALA A 203 19.17 -19.84 -9.11
C ALA A 203 20.22 -20.95 -9.41
N SER A 204 20.20 -21.76 -10.48
CA SER A 204 20.04 -21.49 -11.92
C SER A 204 19.90 -22.83 -12.71
N PRO A 205 20.14 -22.95 -14.04
CA PRO A 205 19.12 -23.28 -15.03
C PRO A 205 19.36 -24.64 -15.73
N GLY A 206 18.33 -25.28 -16.30
CA GLY A 206 18.57 -26.50 -17.07
C GLY A 206 17.36 -27.13 -17.74
N SER A 207 17.15 -26.74 -19.00
CA SER A 207 16.62 -27.54 -20.11
C SER A 207 15.24 -28.21 -19.98
N CYS A 208 14.28 -27.64 -20.72
CA CYS A 208 13.10 -28.33 -21.20
C CYS A 208 13.49 -29.52 -22.10
N THR A 209 13.01 -30.74 -21.81
CA THR A 209 12.47 -31.64 -22.85
C THR A 209 11.45 -32.60 -22.25
N ALA A 210 10.45 -32.90 -23.06
CA ALA A 210 9.25 -33.65 -22.74
C ALA A 210 9.55 -35.12 -22.38
N ARG A 211 8.72 -35.66 -21.50
CA ARG A 211 8.61 -37.10 -21.23
C ARG A 211 8.14 -37.82 -22.49
N LEU A 212 9.00 -38.65 -23.06
CA LEU A 212 8.64 -39.82 -23.85
C LEU A 212 9.14 -41.07 -23.12
N GLU A 213 8.40 -42.14 -23.34
CA GLU A 213 8.34 -43.38 -22.57
C GLU A 213 9.64 -44.20 -22.64
N ASN A 214 9.98 -44.89 -21.55
CA ASN A 214 11.00 -45.96 -21.53
C ASN A 214 10.32 -47.31 -21.84
N PRO A 215 11.00 -48.29 -22.47
CA PRO A 215 11.64 -49.36 -21.67
C PRO A 215 12.92 -49.95 -22.35
N PRO A 216 13.45 -51.15 -21.96
CA PRO A 216 14.42 -51.37 -20.89
C PRO A 216 15.77 -51.98 -21.38
N GLY A 217 16.86 -51.90 -20.61
CA GLY A 217 18.08 -52.67 -20.94
C GLY A 217 19.35 -52.40 -20.11
N ARG A 218 19.59 -53.29 -19.13
CA ARG A 218 20.88 -53.90 -18.71
C ARG A 218 22.23 -53.15 -18.87
N CYS A 219 22.93 -52.92 -17.75
CA CYS A 219 24.21 -53.58 -17.34
C CYS A 219 25.04 -52.68 -16.37
N CYS A 220 25.53 -53.29 -15.27
CA CYS A 220 26.49 -52.78 -14.28
C CYS A 220 27.96 -53.04 -14.74
N PRO A 221 29.05 -52.94 -13.93
CA PRO A 221 29.27 -52.36 -12.57
C PRO A 221 30.64 -51.59 -12.38
N ALA A 222 30.99 -51.28 -11.11
CA ALA A 222 32.35 -51.10 -10.53
C ALA A 222 33.04 -49.73 -10.72
N ASP A 223 33.78 -49.11 -9.79
CA ASP A 223 34.35 -49.54 -8.49
C ASP A 223 34.94 -48.30 -7.73
N SER A 224 35.14 -48.45 -6.41
CA SER A 224 36.17 -47.80 -5.53
C SER A 224 35.83 -46.56 -4.66
N ASP A 225 35.74 -46.81 -3.34
CA ASP A 225 36.08 -45.96 -2.17
C ASP A 225 37.57 -45.48 -2.16
N PRO A 226 38.11 -44.60 -1.26
CA PRO A 226 37.69 -44.31 0.13
C PRO A 226 37.80 -42.84 0.68
N VAL A 227 37.26 -42.68 1.90
CA VAL A 227 37.27 -41.61 2.95
C VAL A 227 38.72 -41.36 3.47
N PRO A 228 39.20 -40.23 4.12
CA PRO A 228 38.57 -39.53 5.27
C PRO A 228 38.88 -38.04 5.61
N SER A 229 38.13 -37.52 6.62
CA SER A 229 38.46 -36.50 7.66
C SER A 229 38.65 -35.01 7.25
N ARG A 230 38.26 -33.96 7.98
CA ARG A 230 37.71 -33.72 9.34
C ARG A 230 37.25 -32.23 9.45
N GLU A 231 36.11 -31.99 10.10
CA GLU A 231 35.68 -30.82 10.94
C GLU A 231 35.63 -29.38 10.37
N PRO A 232 34.88 -28.41 10.96
CA PRO A 232 33.93 -28.50 12.08
C PRO A 232 32.51 -27.99 11.76
N ALA A 233 31.53 -28.52 12.48
CA ALA A 233 30.19 -27.94 12.61
C ALA A 233 30.22 -26.73 13.57
N LEU A 234 29.48 -25.68 13.22
CA LEU A 234 29.01 -24.68 14.18
C LEU A 234 27.49 -24.54 14.04
N SER A 235 26.86 -24.80 15.17
CA SER A 235 25.48 -24.69 15.61
C SER A 235 24.72 -23.46 15.12
N ASP A 236 23.45 -23.65 14.78
CA ASP A 236 22.39 -22.71 15.17
C ASP A 236 21.15 -23.53 15.53
N ASP A 237 20.74 -23.37 16.79
CA ASP A 237 19.63 -24.05 17.46
C ASP A 237 18.28 -23.68 16.83
N ASP A 238 17.50 -24.70 16.47
CA ASP A 238 16.04 -24.63 16.34
C ASP A 238 15.47 -25.94 16.94
N ASP A 239 15.88 -26.24 18.18
CA ASP A 239 15.25 -27.24 19.04
C ASP A 239 14.05 -26.59 19.76
N ASP A 240 12.88 -26.65 19.14
CA ASP A 240 11.60 -26.38 19.82
C ASP A 240 10.42 -27.19 19.23
N ASP A 241 10.71 -28.25 18.48
CA ASP A 241 9.70 -29.16 17.91
C ASP A 241 9.72 -30.58 18.54
N GLU A 242 10.68 -30.92 19.40
CA GLU A 242 10.73 -32.23 20.07
C GLU A 242 9.80 -32.34 21.30
N GLU A 243 9.39 -31.23 21.92
CA GLU A 243 8.58 -31.28 23.15
C GLU A 243 7.10 -31.58 22.91
N SER A 244 6.62 -31.54 21.66
CA SER A 244 5.19 -31.77 21.36
C SER A 244 4.81 -33.25 21.20
N PHE A 245 5.77 -34.17 21.25
CA PHE A 245 5.53 -35.62 21.05
C PHE A 245 5.99 -36.50 22.24
N SER A 246 6.64 -35.94 23.26
CA SER A 246 7.16 -36.71 24.42
C SER A 246 6.07 -37.44 25.23
N TRP A 247 4.87 -36.87 25.34
CA TRP A 247 3.75 -37.53 26.02
C TRP A 247 3.19 -38.75 25.25
N LEU A 248 3.37 -38.80 23.92
CA LEU A 248 2.94 -39.94 23.10
C LEU A 248 3.89 -41.13 23.25
N GLU A 249 5.17 -40.87 23.52
CA GLU A 249 6.16 -41.89 23.86
C GLU A 249 5.90 -42.47 25.26
N GLU A 250 5.53 -41.62 26.22
CA GLU A 250 5.17 -42.02 27.58
C GLU A 250 3.90 -42.88 27.66
N MET A 251 3.03 -42.81 26.63
CA MET A 251 1.78 -43.57 26.53
C MET A 251 1.86 -44.83 25.64
N GLY A 252 3.01 -45.14 25.05
CA GLY A 252 3.27 -46.41 24.33
C GLY A 252 2.55 -46.58 22.98
N VAL A 253 2.23 -45.50 22.27
CA VAL A 253 1.41 -45.54 21.03
C VAL A 253 2.25 -45.33 19.75
N GLN A 254 3.45 -45.92 19.68
CA GLN A 254 4.38 -45.67 18.57
C GLN A 254 4.07 -46.45 17.27
N ASP A 255 3.38 -47.59 17.33
CA ASP A 255 3.35 -48.52 16.18
C ASP A 255 2.19 -48.35 15.17
N GLU A 256 1.29 -47.37 15.34
CA GLU A 256 0.16 -47.18 14.40
C GLU A 256 0.00 -45.80 13.74
N VAL A 257 0.93 -44.84 13.94
CA VAL A 257 0.82 -43.53 13.26
C VAL A 257 1.41 -43.60 11.84
N LYS A 258 0.70 -44.33 10.96
CA LYS A 258 0.91 -44.32 9.51
C LYS A 258 0.46 -42.99 8.92
N LYS A 259 1.45 -42.18 8.49
CA LYS A 259 1.32 -40.94 7.70
C LYS A 259 0.53 -39.82 8.41
N PRO A 260 0.87 -38.54 8.18
CA PRO A 260 0.11 -37.44 8.75
C PRO A 260 -1.34 -37.50 8.23
N ASP A 261 -2.27 -37.76 9.14
CA ASP A 261 -3.70 -37.82 8.84
C ASP A 261 -4.16 -36.52 8.19
N ALA A 262 -5.11 -36.58 7.24
CA ALA A 262 -5.62 -35.40 6.54
C ALA A 262 -6.10 -34.30 7.52
N VAL A 263 -6.59 -34.72 8.68
CA VAL A 263 -7.01 -33.85 9.79
C VAL A 263 -5.83 -33.09 10.40
N SER A 264 -4.67 -33.73 10.59
CA SER A 264 -3.46 -33.08 11.11
C SER A 264 -2.86 -32.05 10.13
N ILE A 265 -2.92 -32.36 8.83
CA ILE A 265 -2.51 -31.44 7.76
C ILE A 265 -3.47 -30.25 7.69
N GLN A 266 -4.77 -30.49 7.84
CA GLN A 266 -5.79 -29.44 7.87
C GLN A 266 -5.63 -28.55 9.10
N LEU A 267 -5.42 -29.11 10.29
CA LEU A 267 -5.13 -28.36 11.53
C LEU A 267 -3.86 -27.53 11.41
N ARG A 268 -2.78 -28.04 10.79
CA ARG A 268 -1.55 -27.29 10.54
C ARG A 268 -1.78 -26.13 9.56
N LYS A 269 -2.56 -26.36 8.49
CA LYS A 269 -2.96 -25.31 7.54
C LYS A 269 -3.84 -24.25 8.20
N GLU A 270 -4.77 -24.66 9.06
CA GLU A 270 -5.63 -23.76 9.82
C GLU A 270 -4.84 -22.94 10.85
N LYS A 271 -3.95 -23.57 11.63
CA LYS A 271 -3.06 -22.88 12.58
C LYS A 271 -2.19 -21.85 11.86
N ARG A 272 -1.74 -22.17 10.64
CA ARG A 272 -0.98 -21.24 9.79
C ARG A 272 -1.83 -20.11 9.22
N GLU A 273 -3.06 -20.35 8.79
CA GLU A 273 -3.97 -19.29 8.31
C GLU A 273 -4.39 -18.34 9.46
N VAL A 274 -4.61 -18.87 10.66
CA VAL A 274 -4.95 -18.06 11.86
C VAL A 274 -3.76 -17.20 12.31
N ARG A 275 -2.52 -17.70 12.22
CA ARG A 275 -1.30 -16.94 12.57
C ARG A 275 -1.10 -15.65 11.77
N VAL A 276 -1.73 -15.54 10.60
CA VAL A 276 -1.61 -14.41 9.68
C VAL A 276 -2.70 -13.36 9.92
N ASP A 277 -3.72 -13.68 10.73
CA ASP A 277 -4.86 -12.79 10.97
C ASP A 277 -4.45 -11.46 11.60
N HIS A 278 -5.13 -10.39 11.18
CA HIS A 278 -4.85 -9.01 11.58
C HIS A 278 -3.47 -8.46 11.20
N ARG A 279 -2.64 -9.25 10.49
CA ARG A 279 -1.32 -8.81 10.02
C ARG A 279 -1.34 -8.40 8.55
N PRO A 280 -0.42 -7.52 8.09
CA PRO A 280 -0.35 -7.12 6.67
C PRO A 280 -0.14 -8.30 5.71
N GLU A 281 0.33 -9.46 6.21
CA GLU A 281 0.50 -10.68 5.43
C GLU A 281 -0.84 -11.34 5.03
N SER A 282 -1.97 -10.96 5.65
CA SER A 282 -3.31 -11.50 5.38
C SER A 282 -4.01 -10.87 4.17
N LEU A 283 -3.25 -10.39 3.18
CA LEU A 283 -3.80 -9.75 1.99
C LEU A 283 -4.73 -10.72 1.23
N ALA A 284 -5.97 -10.30 1.01
CA ALA A 284 -6.91 -11.00 0.13
C ALA A 284 -7.15 -10.18 -1.15
N LEU A 285 -7.19 -10.85 -2.31
CA LEU A 285 -7.44 -10.19 -3.59
C LEU A 285 -8.66 -10.73 -4.32
N VAL A 286 -9.59 -9.84 -4.62
CA VAL A 286 -10.76 -10.07 -5.46
C VAL A 286 -10.50 -9.47 -6.86
N ARG A 287 -10.85 -10.20 -7.93
CA ARG A 287 -10.67 -9.73 -9.32
C ARG A 287 -11.95 -9.86 -10.15
N GLY A 288 -12.09 -8.98 -11.13
CA GLY A 288 -13.14 -9.04 -12.16
C GLY A 288 -14.53 -8.77 -11.60
N CYS A 289 -15.51 -9.55 -12.06
CA CYS A 289 -16.93 -9.45 -11.67
C CYS A 289 -17.14 -9.56 -10.15
N HIS A 290 -16.29 -10.32 -9.45
CA HIS A 290 -16.38 -10.50 -8.00
C HIS A 290 -16.17 -9.20 -7.20
N THR A 291 -15.58 -8.16 -7.80
CA THR A 291 -15.41 -6.85 -7.14
C THR A 291 -16.76 -6.18 -6.83
N LEU A 292 -17.78 -6.40 -7.67
CA LEU A 292 -19.14 -5.93 -7.41
C LEU A 292 -19.77 -6.70 -6.25
N THR A 293 -19.52 -8.00 -6.17
CA THR A 293 -20.04 -8.79 -5.05
C THR A 293 -19.37 -8.42 -3.73
N LEU A 294 -18.08 -8.04 -3.75
CA LEU A 294 -17.41 -7.45 -2.59
C LEU A 294 -18.04 -6.11 -2.20
N LEU A 295 -18.36 -5.25 -3.17
CA LEU A 295 -19.07 -3.99 -2.91
C LEU A 295 -20.37 -4.24 -2.12
N ASN A 296 -21.19 -5.17 -2.61
CA ASN A 296 -22.46 -5.52 -1.97
C ASN A 296 -22.26 -6.13 -0.58
N LEU A 297 -21.24 -6.99 -0.41
CA LEU A 297 -20.88 -7.54 0.90
C LEU A 297 -20.53 -6.42 1.88
N LEU A 298 -19.70 -5.46 1.48
CA LEU A 298 -19.29 -4.34 2.31
C LEU A 298 -20.48 -3.43 2.66
N ILE A 299 -21.33 -3.09 1.69
CA ILE A 299 -22.55 -2.29 1.93
C ILE A 299 -23.42 -2.91 3.02
N ASN A 300 -23.58 -4.23 3.00
CA ASN A 300 -24.42 -4.97 3.94
C ASN A 300 -23.68 -5.38 5.24
N CYS A 301 -22.37 -5.18 5.32
CA CYS A 301 -21.57 -5.60 6.47
C CYS A 301 -21.72 -4.63 7.65
N ARG A 302 -22.40 -5.08 8.70
CA ARG A 302 -22.61 -4.30 9.94
C ARG A 302 -21.29 -4.06 10.70
N SER A 303 -20.33 -4.96 10.59
CA SER A 303 -19.03 -4.91 11.28
C SER A 303 -18.03 -3.89 10.71
N LEU A 304 -18.42 -3.09 9.72
CA LEU A 304 -17.56 -2.03 9.16
C LEU A 304 -17.40 -0.81 10.06
N VAL A 305 -18.26 -0.66 11.06
CA VAL A 305 -18.30 0.51 11.94
C VAL A 305 -17.54 0.21 13.22
N ALA A 306 -16.82 1.21 13.74
CA ALA A 306 -16.14 1.07 15.02
C ALA A 306 -17.19 0.99 16.15
N VAL A 307 -17.03 0.02 17.04
CA VAL A 307 -17.92 -0.14 18.21
C VAL A 307 -17.60 0.88 19.30
N ALA A 308 -16.33 1.31 19.40
CA ALA A 308 -15.86 2.20 20.45
C ALA A 308 -14.84 3.22 19.93
N GLY A 309 -14.65 4.29 20.70
CA GLY A 309 -13.70 5.37 20.41
C GLY A 309 -14.33 6.58 19.69
N PRO A 310 -13.52 7.60 19.37
CA PRO A 310 -14.00 8.87 18.83
C PRO A 310 -14.64 8.75 17.43
N GLN A 311 -14.47 7.61 16.77
CA GLN A 311 -15.01 7.33 15.44
C GLN A 311 -16.14 6.27 15.48
N ALA A 312 -16.63 5.93 16.68
CA ALA A 312 -17.68 4.94 16.86
C ALA A 312 -18.98 5.35 16.17
N GLY A 313 -19.73 4.39 15.63
CA GLY A 313 -20.99 4.67 14.92
C GLY A 313 -20.83 5.24 13.50
N LEU A 314 -19.63 5.73 13.13
CA LEU A 314 -19.40 6.37 11.84
C LEU A 314 -19.03 5.35 10.74
N PRO A 315 -19.56 5.48 9.51
CA PRO A 315 -19.22 4.59 8.41
C PRO A 315 -17.74 4.75 8.01
N PRO A 316 -17.16 3.77 7.28
CA PRO A 316 -15.77 3.82 6.81
C PRO A 316 -15.42 5.07 6.01
N THR A 317 -14.14 5.43 5.98
CA THR A 317 -13.68 6.58 5.19
C THR A 317 -13.33 6.15 3.78
N LEU A 318 -13.95 6.79 2.79
CA LEU A 318 -13.64 6.68 1.39
C LEU A 318 -12.58 7.73 1.04
N LEU A 319 -11.52 7.33 0.34
CA LEU A 319 -10.48 8.21 -0.17
C LEU A 319 -10.33 8.00 -1.68
N SER A 320 -10.34 9.08 -2.45
CA SER A 320 -10.25 9.03 -3.91
C SER A 320 -9.34 10.14 -4.45
N PRO A 321 -8.58 9.88 -5.54
CA PRO A 321 -7.89 10.92 -6.30
C PRO A 321 -8.84 11.81 -7.10
N VAL A 322 -10.05 11.33 -7.41
CA VAL A 322 -11.02 12.02 -8.27
C VAL A 322 -12.31 12.33 -7.53
N ALA A 323 -13.04 13.33 -8.02
CA ALA A 323 -14.35 13.71 -7.51
C ALA A 323 -15.36 12.58 -7.61
N PHE A 324 -16.25 12.48 -6.62
CA PHE A 324 -17.33 11.51 -6.57
C PHE A 324 -18.52 12.05 -5.79
N ARG A 325 -19.70 11.46 -5.98
CA ARG A 325 -20.92 11.86 -5.27
C ARG A 325 -20.71 11.72 -3.75
N GLY A 326 -21.00 12.79 -3.00
CA GLY A 326 -20.78 12.86 -1.54
C GLY A 326 -19.33 13.15 -1.14
N GLY A 327 -18.38 13.04 -2.07
CA GLY A 327 -16.97 13.38 -1.83
C GLY A 327 -16.82 14.84 -1.46
N THR A 328 -16.16 15.10 -0.33
CA THR A 328 -15.73 16.44 0.06
C THR A 328 -14.28 16.61 -0.34
N LEU A 329 -13.94 17.77 -0.91
CA LEU A 329 -12.58 18.10 -1.28
C LEU A 329 -11.79 18.54 -0.05
N HIS A 330 -10.58 18.00 0.10
CA HIS A 330 -9.63 18.33 1.16
C HIS A 330 -8.25 18.60 0.59
N THR A 331 -7.44 19.36 1.33
CA THR A 331 -6.06 19.70 0.96
C THR A 331 -5.11 19.18 2.04
N LEU A 332 -4.02 18.54 1.61
CA LEU A 332 -2.92 18.11 2.47
C LEU A 332 -2.26 19.34 3.10
N LYS A 333 -1.87 19.23 4.37
CA LYS A 333 -1.23 20.33 5.09
C LYS A 333 0.25 20.35 4.75
N ALA A 334 0.70 21.35 4.00
CA ALA A 334 2.11 21.57 3.70
C ALA A 334 2.70 22.65 4.63
N ARG A 335 3.90 22.41 5.15
CA ARG A 335 4.66 23.33 6.00
C ARG A 335 6.13 23.25 5.64
N SER A 336 6.73 24.37 5.25
CA SER A 336 8.19 24.46 5.12
C SER A 336 8.83 24.97 6.40
N GLY A 337 10.10 24.62 6.57
CA GLY A 337 10.90 25.03 7.69
C GLY A 337 12.39 24.84 7.41
N ARG A 338 13.23 25.43 8.27
CA ARG A 338 14.68 25.33 8.18
C ARG A 338 15.18 24.40 9.29
N ALA A 339 15.91 23.36 8.93
CA ALA A 339 16.52 22.42 9.86
C ALA A 339 18.04 22.62 9.85
N ARG A 340 18.60 22.95 11.02
CA ARG A 340 20.05 22.94 11.22
C ARG A 340 20.48 21.54 11.63
N LEU A 341 21.33 20.90 10.82
CA LEU A 341 21.95 19.64 11.21
C LEU A 341 22.93 19.91 12.38
N PRO A 342 22.87 19.15 13.49
CA PRO A 342 23.86 19.25 14.55
C PRO A 342 25.21 18.76 13.99
N GLY A 343 26.17 19.68 13.87
CA GLY A 343 27.45 19.45 13.16
C GLY A 343 27.90 20.60 12.24
N GLY A 344 27.06 21.61 12.04
CA GLY A 344 27.51 22.96 11.67
C GLY A 344 27.87 23.22 10.20
N SER A 345 27.67 22.30 9.26
CA SER A 345 28.16 22.55 7.88
C SER A 345 27.11 22.87 6.81
N GLU A 346 25.82 22.55 6.92
CA GLU A 346 24.83 23.03 5.93
C GLU A 346 23.42 23.19 6.55
N ASP A 347 22.79 24.33 6.26
CA ASP A 347 21.36 24.54 6.53
C ASP A 347 20.56 23.67 5.57
N ALA A 348 19.85 22.66 6.08
CA ALA A 348 18.93 21.87 5.28
C ALA A 348 17.54 22.52 5.32
N PHE A 349 16.96 22.79 4.16
CA PHE A 349 15.56 23.20 4.09
C PHE A 349 14.67 21.96 4.11
N SER A 350 13.52 22.09 4.73
CA SER A 350 12.57 21.00 4.89
C SER A 350 11.16 21.42 4.45
N LEU A 351 10.44 20.49 3.86
CA LEU A 351 9.03 20.62 3.50
C LEU A 351 8.28 19.39 4.03
N GLU A 352 7.39 19.62 4.97
CA GLU A 352 6.55 18.61 5.59
C GLU A 352 5.15 18.65 4.96
N VAL A 353 4.68 17.50 4.47
CA VAL A 353 3.32 17.30 3.96
C VAL A 353 2.60 16.29 4.85
N LEU A 354 1.48 16.71 5.44
CA LEU A 354 0.69 15.93 6.40
C LEU A 354 -0.73 15.64 5.88
N GLY A 355 -1.20 14.43 6.14
CA GLY A 355 -2.53 13.95 5.74
C GLY A 355 -2.45 12.62 4.98
N PRO A 356 -3.57 12.13 4.44
CA PRO A 356 -3.60 10.91 3.63
C PRO A 356 -2.97 11.16 2.26
N VAL A 357 -1.64 11.04 2.16
CA VAL A 357 -0.96 11.17 0.86
C VAL A 357 -1.18 9.89 0.05
N LEU A 358 -1.98 10.03 -0.99
CA LEU A 358 -2.31 8.95 -1.93
C LEU A 358 -1.15 8.71 -2.92
N PRO A 359 -1.07 7.51 -3.56
CA PRO A 359 0.00 7.16 -4.49
C PRO A 359 0.28 8.21 -5.58
N HIS A 360 -0.76 8.76 -6.21
CA HIS A 360 -0.63 9.78 -7.25
C HIS A 360 -0.01 11.09 -6.73
N ALA A 361 -0.30 11.49 -5.49
CA ALA A 361 0.18 12.73 -4.90
C ALA A 361 1.68 12.65 -4.59
N LEU A 362 2.18 11.50 -4.11
CA LEU A 362 3.62 11.28 -3.94
C LEU A 362 4.37 11.44 -5.27
N ARG A 363 3.84 10.85 -6.35
CA ARG A 363 4.42 10.98 -7.68
C ARG A 363 4.36 12.42 -8.19
N ALA A 364 3.22 13.10 -8.04
CA ALA A 364 3.07 14.48 -8.48
C ALA A 364 4.07 15.40 -7.74
N LEU A 365 4.15 15.30 -6.41
CA LEU A 365 5.09 16.09 -5.61
C LEU A 365 6.54 15.81 -5.98
N THR A 366 6.96 14.55 -6.08
CA THR A 366 8.35 14.20 -6.43
C THR A 366 8.76 14.66 -7.83
N ARG A 367 7.80 14.75 -8.77
CA ARG A 367 8.05 15.33 -10.10
C ARG A 367 8.14 16.85 -10.08
N LEU A 368 7.33 17.52 -9.27
CA LEU A 368 7.38 18.98 -9.11
C LEU A 368 8.66 19.42 -8.42
N LEU A 369 9.09 18.67 -7.40
CA LEU A 369 10.30 18.96 -6.65
C LEU A 369 11.58 18.76 -7.46
N GLY A 370 11.59 17.86 -8.46
CA GLY A 370 12.75 17.66 -9.32
C GLY A 370 13.24 18.98 -9.95
N PRO A 371 12.44 19.64 -10.81
CA PRO A 371 12.82 20.94 -11.39
C PRO A 371 12.98 22.05 -10.35
N ALA A 372 12.15 22.08 -9.30
CA ALA A 372 12.17 23.15 -8.29
C ALA A 372 13.39 23.08 -7.35
N GLN A 373 14.01 21.90 -7.21
CA GLN A 373 15.15 21.64 -6.33
C GLN A 373 16.39 21.21 -7.14
N ARG A 374 16.45 21.57 -8.43
CA ARG A 374 17.60 21.30 -9.33
C ARG A 374 18.03 19.83 -9.38
N GLY A 375 17.05 18.92 -9.34
CA GLY A 375 17.26 17.49 -9.45
C GLY A 375 17.84 16.83 -8.20
N ALA A 376 17.85 17.51 -7.04
CA ALA A 376 18.40 17.00 -5.79
C ALA A 376 17.46 17.22 -4.61
N PHE A 377 16.92 16.14 -4.05
CA PHE A 377 16.19 16.18 -2.77
C PHE A 377 16.13 14.81 -2.12
N ARG A 378 15.86 14.78 -0.82
CA ARG A 378 15.57 13.56 -0.04
C ARG A 378 14.15 13.63 0.48
N ALA A 379 13.51 12.49 0.63
CA ALA A 379 12.18 12.36 1.19
C ALA A 379 12.14 11.21 2.19
N LEU A 380 11.68 11.50 3.42
CA LEU A 380 11.36 10.52 4.44
C LEU A 380 9.83 10.33 4.47
N LEU A 381 9.37 9.09 4.33
CA LEU A 381 7.95 8.77 4.17
C LEU A 381 7.46 7.95 5.36
N SER A 382 6.51 8.51 6.10
CA SER A 382 5.77 7.77 7.12
C SER A 382 4.56 7.11 6.50
N THR A 383 4.56 5.78 6.47
CA THR A 383 3.48 4.99 5.84
C THR A 383 2.43 4.59 6.86
N HIS A 384 1.15 4.63 6.48
CA HIS A 384 0.09 3.95 7.20
C HIS A 384 0.29 2.44 7.06
N GLN A 385 0.90 1.81 8.08
CA GLN A 385 1.38 0.41 8.01
C GLN A 385 0.38 -0.60 7.43
N PRO A 386 -0.94 -0.58 7.76
CA PRO A 386 -1.90 -1.50 7.17
C PRO A 386 -1.99 -1.43 5.63
N SER A 387 -1.73 -0.27 5.05
CA SER A 387 -1.78 -0.06 3.60
C SER A 387 -0.52 -0.54 2.86
N ALA A 388 0.57 -0.86 3.57
CA ALA A 388 1.80 -1.38 2.95
C ALA A 388 1.58 -2.72 2.25
N ALA A 389 0.64 -3.54 2.76
CA ALA A 389 0.27 -4.81 2.17
C ALA A 389 -0.24 -4.71 0.72
N PHE A 390 -0.77 -3.55 0.31
CA PHE A 390 -1.30 -3.36 -1.05
C PHE A 390 -0.23 -3.34 -2.14
N ASN A 391 1.04 -3.26 -1.75
CA ASN A 391 2.17 -3.39 -2.65
C ASN A 391 2.50 -4.83 -3.03
N ALA A 392 1.85 -5.83 -2.43
CA ALA A 392 2.18 -7.21 -2.72
C ALA A 392 1.60 -7.61 -4.09
N CYS A 393 2.46 -8.16 -4.95
CA CYS A 393 2.05 -8.68 -6.24
C CYS A 393 1.26 -9.98 -6.07
N PRO A 394 -0.01 -10.05 -6.50
CA PRO A 394 -0.79 -11.26 -6.32
C PRO A 394 -0.69 -12.16 -7.57
N GLY A 395 0.35 -12.99 -7.63
CA GLY A 395 0.46 -14.15 -8.52
C GLY A 395 0.63 -13.89 -10.03
N PRO A 396 0.89 -14.96 -10.83
CA PRO A 396 1.33 -14.85 -12.22
C PRO A 396 0.26 -14.19 -13.11
N MET A 397 0.75 -13.30 -13.97
CA MET A 397 0.01 -12.54 -14.97
C MET A 397 -0.71 -13.47 -15.93
N GLN A 398 -1.94 -13.12 -16.32
CA GLN A 398 -2.42 -13.50 -17.65
C GLN A 398 -1.86 -12.46 -18.60
N GLU A 399 -0.76 -12.80 -19.27
CA GLU A 399 -0.33 -12.10 -20.48
C GLU A 399 -1.46 -12.22 -21.50
N GLY A 400 -2.04 -11.09 -21.91
CA GLY A 400 -3.16 -11.08 -22.86
C GLY A 400 -4.16 -9.93 -22.69
N GLY A 401 -4.03 -9.09 -21.65
CA GLY A 401 -4.88 -7.92 -21.50
C GLY A 401 -4.46 -6.80 -22.45
N SER A 402 -5.26 -6.54 -23.49
CA SER A 402 -5.21 -5.31 -24.28
C SER A 402 -5.06 -4.09 -23.37
N HIS A 403 -4.12 -3.18 -23.68
CA HIS A 403 -3.99 -1.89 -23.01
C HIS A 403 -5.35 -1.17 -23.07
N GLN A 404 -6.11 -1.19 -21.97
CA GLN A 404 -7.29 -0.34 -21.86
C GLN A 404 -6.77 1.07 -21.61
N ASP A 405 -7.01 1.95 -22.58
CA ASP A 405 -6.76 3.36 -22.38
C ASP A 405 -7.70 3.89 -21.30
N LEU A 406 -7.12 4.62 -20.35
CA LEU A 406 -7.84 5.35 -19.30
C LEU A 406 -7.74 6.86 -19.60
N PRO A 407 -8.19 7.34 -20.77
CA PRO A 407 -7.90 8.69 -21.25
C PRO A 407 -8.59 9.78 -20.40
N ALA A 408 -9.53 9.41 -19.53
CA ALA A 408 -10.33 10.33 -18.71
C ALA A 408 -10.35 9.96 -17.21
N CYS A 409 -9.35 9.21 -16.72
CA CYS A 409 -9.32 8.75 -15.32
C CYS A 409 -8.97 9.83 -14.28
N GLY A 410 -8.98 11.11 -14.67
CA GLY A 410 -8.76 12.22 -13.75
C GLY A 410 -7.34 12.33 -13.17
N LEU A 411 -6.36 11.63 -13.74
CA LEU A 411 -4.94 11.74 -13.37
C LEU A 411 -4.05 12.04 -14.59
N PRO A 412 -2.92 12.75 -14.42
CA PRO A 412 -1.95 12.96 -15.50
C PRO A 412 -1.40 11.63 -16.05
N PRO A 413 -1.20 11.49 -17.38
CA PRO A 413 -0.77 10.24 -18.02
C PRO A 413 0.51 9.66 -17.42
N LYS A 414 1.50 10.50 -17.14
CA LYS A 414 2.80 10.05 -16.62
C LYS A 414 2.73 9.54 -15.17
N THR A 415 1.71 9.94 -14.41
CA THR A 415 1.43 9.38 -13.09
C THR A 415 0.71 8.04 -13.24
N LEU A 416 -0.19 7.95 -14.21
CA LEU A 416 -0.90 6.72 -14.55
C LEU A 416 0.06 5.62 -15.01
N ASP A 417 1.04 5.93 -15.85
CA ASP A 417 2.01 4.95 -16.37
C ASP A 417 2.82 4.29 -15.26
N GLN A 418 3.15 5.04 -14.21
CA GLN A 418 3.77 4.45 -13.02
C GLN A 418 2.81 3.49 -12.33
N LEU A 419 1.55 3.88 -12.11
CA LEU A 419 0.53 3.06 -11.44
C LEU A 419 0.08 1.84 -12.26
N ARG A 420 0.28 1.85 -13.58
CA ARG A 420 0.05 0.68 -14.45
C ARG A 420 1.02 -0.46 -14.14
N GLN A 421 2.23 -0.14 -13.69
CA GLN A 421 3.27 -1.13 -13.42
C GLN A 421 2.85 -2.09 -12.30
N CYS A 422 3.30 -3.34 -12.42
CA CYS A 422 3.14 -4.33 -11.37
C CYS A 422 3.84 -3.87 -10.09
N PRO A 423 3.18 -3.95 -8.90
CA PRO A 423 3.81 -3.61 -7.64
C PRO A 423 5.04 -4.48 -7.36
N THR A 424 6.24 -3.89 -7.25
CA THR A 424 7.48 -4.64 -7.00
C THR A 424 7.96 -4.58 -5.55
N LEU A 425 7.28 -3.80 -4.70
CA LEU A 425 7.70 -3.52 -3.33
C LEU A 425 7.32 -4.63 -2.33
N GLY A 426 6.63 -5.69 -2.79
CA GLY A 426 6.21 -6.79 -1.92
C GLY A 426 5.28 -6.28 -0.80
N LYS A 427 5.47 -6.73 0.44
CA LYS A 427 4.67 -6.27 1.58
C LYS A 427 5.22 -5.00 2.23
N SER A 428 6.27 -4.42 1.65
CA SER A 428 6.95 -3.22 2.14
C SER A 428 6.42 -1.97 1.43
N ALA A 429 6.83 -0.80 1.90
CA ALA A 429 6.41 0.48 1.37
C ALA A 429 7.58 1.44 1.43
N ILE A 430 7.72 2.32 0.43
CA ILE A 430 8.87 3.24 0.38
C ILE A 430 8.89 4.09 1.66
N ARG A 431 10.00 4.01 2.40
CA ARG A 431 10.28 4.77 3.63
C ARG A 431 11.26 5.90 3.40
N PHE A 432 12.16 5.73 2.43
CA PHE A 432 13.13 6.74 2.04
C PHE A 432 13.23 6.79 0.52
N LEU A 433 13.26 8.00 -0.04
CA LEU A 433 13.45 8.27 -1.45
C LEU A 433 14.48 9.40 -1.57
N GLU A 434 15.47 9.23 -2.43
CA GLU A 434 16.46 10.26 -2.75
C GLU A 434 16.48 10.46 -4.27
N MET A 435 16.32 11.71 -4.69
CA MET A 435 16.62 12.13 -6.04
C MET A 435 18.00 12.79 -6.05
N LYS A 436 18.86 12.34 -6.96
CA LYS A 436 20.15 12.95 -7.24
C LYS A 436 20.37 12.93 -8.75
N ASP A 437 20.74 14.07 -9.33
CA ASP A 437 20.98 14.22 -10.77
C ASP A 437 19.79 13.72 -11.62
N TYR A 438 18.57 14.02 -11.16
CA TYR A 438 17.30 13.57 -11.78
C TYR A 438 17.08 12.04 -11.81
N ALA A 439 17.90 11.28 -11.11
CA ALA A 439 17.69 9.84 -10.90
C ALA A 439 17.19 9.57 -9.47
N TYR A 440 16.27 8.62 -9.34
CA TYR A 440 15.74 8.18 -8.05
C TYR A 440 16.49 6.97 -7.51
N THR A 441 16.68 6.97 -6.21
CA THR A 441 17.06 5.80 -5.40
C THR A 441 16.10 5.72 -4.20
N TRP A 442 15.79 4.52 -3.72
CA TRP A 442 14.80 4.33 -2.66
C TRP A 442 15.12 3.16 -1.74
N LYS A 443 14.48 3.18 -0.56
CA LYS A 443 14.47 2.11 0.42
C LYS A 443 13.04 1.83 0.88
N ALA A 444 12.64 0.57 0.81
CA ALA A 444 11.31 0.07 1.21
C ALA A 444 11.30 -0.49 2.64
#